data_AF-A0A0E3PQA6-F1
#
_entry.id   AF-A0A0E3PQA6-F1
#
_cell.length_a   1.000
_cell.length_b   1.000
_cell.length_c   1.000
_cell.angle_alpha   90.00
_cell.angle_beta   90.00
_cell.angle_gamma   90.00
#
_symmetry.space_group_name_H-M   'P 1'
#
loop_
_entity.id
_entity.type
_entity.pdbx_description
1 polymer ?
#
loop_
_entity_poly.entity_id
_entity_poly.type
_entity_poly.pdbx_seq_one_letter_code
_entity_poly.pdbx_strand_id
1 'polypeptide(L)' 'MAALEKAGMYVSSFREPVPPGELIELYPEQEYHYRIPSFVVIRAKSI' A
#
# COMPACT_ATOMS: atom_id res chain seq x y z
N MET A 1 -9.36 3.67 -8.00
CA MET A 1 -9.37 2.93 -9.28
C MET A 1 -10.03 3.72 -10.41
N ALA A 2 -11.29 4.14 -10.26
CA ALA A 2 -12.00 4.90 -11.30
C ALA A 2 -11.25 6.14 -11.86
N ALA A 3 -10.51 6.87 -11.01
CA ALA A 3 -9.69 7.99 -11.47
C ALA A 3 -8.51 7.56 -12.38
N LEU A 4 -7.88 6.41 -12.09
CA LEU A 4 -6.79 5.84 -12.89
C LEU A 4 -7.32 5.29 -14.22
N GLU A 5 -8.47 4.62 -14.19
CA GLU A 5 -9.13 4.13 -15.40
C GLU A 5 -9.52 5.29 -16.33
N LYS A 6 -10.10 6.37 -15.77
CA LYS A 6 -10.40 7.60 -16.53
C LYS A 6 -9.15 8.26 -17.11
N ALA A 7 -7.99 8.07 -16.48
CA ALA A 7 -6.70 8.55 -16.98
C ALA A 7 -6.07 7.62 -18.02
N GLY A 8 -6.76 6.58 -18.48
CA GLY A 8 -6.23 5.63 -19.47
C GLY A 8 -5.15 4.70 -18.88
N MET A 9 -5.20 4.44 -17.57
CA MET A 9 -4.27 3.56 -16.89
C MET A 9 -4.99 2.34 -16.31
N TYR A 10 -4.33 1.19 -16.35
CA TYR A 10 -4.78 0.00 -15.63
C TYR A 10 -3.93 -0.26 -14.39
N VAL A 11 -4.54 -0.80 -13.35
CA VAL A 11 -3.84 -1.14 -12.11
C VAL A 11 -3.15 -2.48 -12.29
N SER A 12 -1.83 -2.49 -12.16
CA SER A 12 -1.00 -3.70 -12.23
C SER A 12 -0.71 -4.32 -10.86
N SER A 13 -0.76 -3.53 -9.78
CA SER A 13 -0.63 -3.99 -8.40
C SER A 13 -1.30 -3.01 -7.45
N PHE A 14 -1.94 -3.54 -6.42
CA PHE A 14 -2.49 -2.80 -5.29
C PHE A 14 -2.07 -3.51 -4.01
N ARG A 15 -1.46 -2.78 -3.07
CA ARG A 15 -0.97 -3.34 -1.80
C ARG A 15 -1.25 -2.38 -0.66
N GLU A 16 -1.55 -2.95 0.50
CA GLU A 16 -1.59 -2.28 1.80
C GLU A 16 -0.37 -2.77 2.57
N PRO A 17 0.75 -2.03 2.55
CA PRO A 17 1.98 -2.50 3.16
C PRO A 17 1.85 -2.53 4.68
N VAL A 18 2.37 -3.59 5.28
CA VAL A 18 2.60 -3.68 6.73
C VAL A 18 4.10 -3.62 7.02
N PRO A 19 4.50 -3.03 8.15
CA PRO A 19 5.90 -3.00 8.57
C PRO A 19 6.49 -4.42 8.65
N PRO A 20 7.72 -4.67 8.18
CA PRO A 20 8.39 -5.94 8.41
C PRO A 20 8.58 -6.23 9.91
N GLY A 21 8.62 -7.51 10.30
CA GLY A 21 8.83 -7.90 11.71
C GLY A 21 10.08 -7.31 12.33
N GLU A 22 11.19 -7.29 11.59
CA GLU A 22 12.46 -6.65 12.00
C GLU A 22 12.29 -5.17 12.34
N LEU A 23 11.39 -4.47 11.63
CA LEU A 23 11.08 -3.06 11.89
C LEU A 23 10.27 -2.89 13.17
N ILE A 24 9.36 -3.84 13.45
CA ILE A 24 8.54 -3.82 14.68
C ILE A 24 9.40 -4.09 15.91
N GLU A 25 10.38 -4.99 15.79
CA GLU A 25 11.32 -5.25 16.89
C GLU A 25 12.10 -3.99 17.28
N LEU A 26 12.49 -3.18 16.29
CA LEU A 26 13.16 -1.90 16.51
C LEU A 26 12.20 -0.78 16.96
N TYR A 27 10.95 -0.81 16.49
CA TYR A 27 9.93 0.21 16.72
C TYR A 27 8.58 -0.45 17.05
N PRO A 28 8.35 -0.90 18.30
CA PRO A 28 7.15 -1.66 18.68
C PRO A 28 5.84 -0.92 18.42
N GLU A 29 5.85 0.41 18.46
CA GLU A 29 4.69 1.25 18.13
C GLU A 29 4.16 1.04 16.70
N GLN A 30 5.00 0.52 15.80
CA GLN A 30 4.63 0.22 14.42
C GLN A 30 3.66 -0.98 14.30
N GLU A 31 3.52 -1.81 15.35
CA GLU A 31 2.57 -2.93 15.37
C GLU A 31 1.12 -2.46 15.12
N TYR A 32 0.80 -1.21 15.48
CA TYR A 32 -0.51 -0.61 15.23
C TYR A 32 -0.93 -0.66 13.74
N HIS A 33 0.04 -0.55 12.82
CA HIS A 33 -0.22 -0.53 11.38
C HIS A 33 -0.70 -1.88 10.81
N TYR A 34 -0.62 -2.96 11.59
CA TYR A 34 -1.26 -4.24 11.23
C TYR A 34 -2.77 -4.23 11.38
N ARG A 35 -3.31 -3.33 12.21
CA ARG A 35 -4.75 -3.25 12.48
C ARG A 35 -5.45 -2.30 11.53
N ILE A 36 -4.77 -1.20 11.18
CA ILE A 36 -5.31 -0.16 10.31
C ILE A 36 -4.23 0.25 9.29
N PRO A 37 -4.47 0.04 7.99
CA PRO A 37 -3.55 0.48 6.94
C PRO A 37 -3.40 2.00 6.96
N SER A 38 -2.18 2.50 7.09
CA SER A 38 -1.92 3.93 7.04
C SER A 38 -1.80 4.49 5.63
N PHE A 39 -1.41 3.66 4.66
CA PHE A 39 -1.34 4.04 3.27
C PHE A 39 -1.52 2.81 2.35
N VAL A 40 -1.87 3.10 1.11
CA VAL A 40 -1.97 2.12 0.03
C VAL A 40 -0.93 2.43 -1.03
N VAL A 41 -0.36 1.39 -1.62
CA VAL A 41 0.58 1.50 -2.74
C VAL A 41 -0.08 0.93 -3.97
N ILE A 42 -0.30 1.79 -4.97
CA ILE A 42 -0.89 1.42 -6.25
C ILE A 42 0.17 1.56 -7.34
N ARG A 43 0.40 0.49 -8.08
CA ARG A 43 1.21 0.52 -9.31
C ARG A 43 0.26 0.44 -10.50
N ALA A 44 0.18 1.50 -11.27
CA ALA A 44 -0.58 1.54 -12.51
C ALA A 44 0.35 1.63 -13.73
N LYS A 45 -0.13 1.18 -14.88
CA LYS A 45 0.54 1.28 -16.17
C LYS A 45 -0.40 1.97 -17.16
N SER A 46 0.15 2.77 -18.06
CA SER A 46 -0.62 3.26 -19.21
C SER A 46 -1.10 2.08 -20.04
N ILE A 47 -2.31 2.22 -20.58
CA ILE A 47 -2.77 1.44 -21.72
C ILE A 47 -1.92 1.81 -22.94
#